data_AF-A0A0Q5R846-F1
#
_entry.id   AF-A0A0Q5R846-F1
#
_cell.length_a   1.000
_cell.length_b   1.000
_cell.length_c   1.000
_cell.angle_alpha   90.00
_cell.angle_beta   90.00
_cell.angle_gamma   90.00
#
_symmetry.space_group_name_H-M   'P 1'
#
loop_
_entity.id
_entity.type
_entity.pdbx_description
1 polymer ?
#
loop_
_entity_poly.entity_id
_entity_poly.type
_entity_poly.pdbx_seq_one_letter_code
_entity_poly.pdbx_strand_id
1 'polypeptide(L)' 'MSDSEDRYLAERAETSRRLAEAATDTAARRAHLALAERYEQRRAADRRGDDPSQEAPAADD' A
#
# COMPACT_ATOMS: atom_id res chain seq x y z
N MET A 1 8.67 11.09 -1.59
CA MET A 1 8.85 9.63 -1.69
C MET A 1 9.93 9.34 -2.73
N SER A 2 10.85 8.41 -2.47
CA SER A 2 11.82 8.01 -3.50
C SER A 2 11.17 7.07 -4.51
N ASP A 3 11.43 7.24 -5.81
CA ASP A 3 10.99 6.31 -6.87
C ASP A 3 11.38 4.85 -6.57
N SER A 4 12.47 4.65 -5.83
CA SER A 4 12.91 3.31 -5.39
C SER A 4 12.01 2.70 -4.30
N GLU A 5 11.43 3.53 -3.41
CA GLU A 5 10.51 3.07 -2.37
C GLU A 5 9.12 2.79 -2.94
N ASP A 6 8.61 3.64 -3.85
CA ASP A 6 7.32 3.40 -4.53
C ASP A 6 7.35 2.09 -5.32
N ARG A 7 8.43 1.85 -6.06
CA ARG A 7 8.66 0.60 -6.79
C ARG A 7 8.75 -0.59 -5.85
N TYR A 8 9.52 -0.49 -4.77
CA TYR A 8 9.62 -1.56 -3.76
C TYR A 8 8.26 -1.95 -3.19
N LEU A 9 7.43 -0.97 -2.81
CA LEU A 9 6.10 -1.23 -2.25
C LEU A 9 5.17 -1.89 -3.29
N ALA A 10 5.24 -1.44 -4.55
CA ALA A 10 4.50 -2.06 -5.64
C ALA A 10 4.90 -3.53 -5.86
N GLU A 11 6.21 -3.83 -5.95
CA GLU A 11 6.72 -5.19 -6.12
C GLU A 11 6.34 -6.12 -4.95
N ARG A 12 6.35 -5.59 -3.72
CA ARG A 12 5.91 -6.33 -2.52
C ARG A 12 4.42 -6.62 -2.50
N ALA A 13 3.59 -5.67 -2.91
CA ALA A 13 2.14 -5.87 -3.03
C ALA A 13 1.83 -6.95 -4.07
N GLU A 14 2.44 -6.87 -5.25
CA GLU A 14 2.26 -7.85 -6.33
C GLU A 14 2.73 -9.25 -5.91
N THR A 15 3.90 -9.36 -5.29
CA THR A 15 4.42 -10.64 -4.78
C THR A 15 3.46 -11.26 -3.76
N SER A 16 2.92 -10.44 -2.86
CA SER A 16 1.97 -10.92 -1.85
C SER A 16 0.67 -11.41 -2.48
N ARG A 17 0.18 -10.76 -3.55
CA ARG A 17 -0.98 -11.25 -4.31
C ARG A 17 -0.71 -12.59 -4.98
N ARG A 18 0.45 -12.76 -5.62
CA ARG A 18 0.85 -14.05 -6.22
C ARG A 18 0.93 -15.17 -5.18
N LEU A 19 1.46 -14.88 -3.99
CA LEU A 19 1.48 -15.83 -2.88
C LEU A 19 0.08 -16.17 -2.38
N ALA A 20 -0.84 -15.19 -2.35
CA ALA A 20 -2.24 -15.44 -1.99
C ALA A 20 -2.97 -16.32 -3.03
N GLU A 21 -2.67 -16.15 -4.31
CA GLU A 21 -3.22 -16.98 -5.40
C GLU A 21 -2.68 -18.42 -5.35
N ALA A 22 -1.41 -18.59 -4.99
CA ALA A 22 -0.77 -19.89 -4.83
C ALA A 22 -1.11 -20.60 -3.50
N ALA A 23 -1.66 -19.88 -2.52
CA ALA A 23 -1.96 -20.42 -1.20
C ALA A 23 -3.19 -21.35 -1.26
N THR A 24 -2.99 -22.59 -0.83
CA THR A 24 -4.08 -23.59 -0.66
C THR A 24 -4.82 -23.40 0.66
N ASP A 25 -4.15 -22.86 1.68
CA ASP A 25 -4.75 -22.55 2.97
C ASP A 25 -5.46 -21.19 2.96
N THR A 26 -6.69 -21.17 3.48
CA THR A 26 -7.54 -19.96 3.48
C THR A 26 -7.00 -18.88 4.41
N ALA A 27 -6.39 -19.24 5.56
CA ALA A 27 -5.83 -18.28 6.48
C ALA A 27 -4.55 -17.64 5.90
N ALA A 28 -3.68 -18.44 5.29
CA ALA A 28 -2.49 -17.97 4.58
C ALA A 28 -2.87 -17.05 3.42
N ARG A 29 -3.86 -17.43 2.61
CA ARG A 29 -4.38 -16.57 1.53
C ARG A 29 -4.85 -15.21 2.06
N ARG A 30 -5.63 -15.20 3.15
CA ARG A 30 -6.10 -13.94 3.77
C ARG A 30 -4.94 -13.10 4.31
N ALA A 31 -3.96 -13.72 4.94
CA ALA A 31 -2.78 -13.02 5.45
C ALA A 31 -1.97 -12.35 4.32
N HIS A 32 -1.77 -13.05 3.21
CA HIS A 32 -1.08 -12.51 2.04
C HIS A 32 -1.86 -11.37 1.36
N LEU A 33 -3.19 -11.47 1.27
CA LEU A 33 -4.03 -10.37 0.75
C LEU A 33 -3.98 -9.13 1.66
N ALA A 34 -4.09 -9.30 2.98
CA ALA A 34 -3.98 -8.20 3.94
C ALA A 34 -2.60 -7.52 3.87
N LEU A 35 -1.55 -8.32 3.65
CA LEU A 35 -0.20 -7.79 3.47
C LEU A 35 -0.05 -7.00 2.16
N ALA A 36 -0.63 -7.49 1.07
CA ALA A 36 -0.65 -6.77 -0.21
C ALA A 36 -1.36 -5.41 -0.07
N GLU A 37 -2.53 -5.40 0.56
CA GLU A 37 -3.32 -4.19 0.79
C GLU A 37 -2.54 -3.17 1.65
N ARG A 38 -1.82 -3.63 2.68
CA ARG A 38 -1.00 -2.76 3.53
C ARG A 38 0.12 -2.07 2.73
N TYR A 39 0.76 -2.77 1.80
CA TYR A 39 1.79 -2.15 0.94
C TYR A 39 1.18 -1.09 0.00
N GLU A 40 -0.02 -1.35 -0.54
CA GLU A 40 -0.73 -0.37 -1.38
C GLU A 40 -1.20 0.85 -0.60
N GLN A 41 -1.71 0.66 0.62
CA GLN A 41 -2.10 1.75 1.51
C GLN A 41 -0.90 2.64 1.85
N ARG A 42 0.25 2.04 2.16
CA ARG A 42 1.48 2.81 2.42
C ARG A 42 1.92 3.59 1.18
N ARG A 43 1.91 2.95 0.01
CA ARG A 43 2.19 3.60 -1.28
C ARG A 43 1.25 4.77 -1.58
N ALA A 44 -0.02 4.68 -1.17
CA ALA A 44 -1.01 5.75 -1.33
C ALA A 44 -0.85 6.87 -0.29
N ALA A 45 -0.51 6.52 0.97
CA ALA A 45 -0.28 7.49 2.04
C ALA A 45 0.95 8.36 1.75
N ASP A 46 2.04 7.75 1.27
CA ASP A 46 3.25 8.48 0.92
C ASP A 46 3.02 9.39 -0.30
N ARG A 47 2.23 8.95 -1.29
CA ARG A 47 1.81 9.82 -2.41
C ARG A 47 0.94 11.00 -1.98
N ARG A 48 0.13 10.87 -0.92
CA ARG A 48 -0.65 11.98 -0.35
C ARG A 48 0.21 12.91 0.51
N GLY A 49 1.22 12.38 1.19
CA GLY A 49 2.18 13.17 1.97
C GLY A 49 3.13 14.01 1.12
N ASP A 50 3.40 13.57 -0.12
CA ASP A 50 4.15 14.34 -1.14
C ASP A 50 3.28 15.33 -1.93
N ASP A 51 1.97 15.40 -1.69
CA ASP A 51 1.09 16.39 -2.32
C ASP A 51 1.02 17.64 -1.42
N PRO A 52 1.75 18.74 -1.72
CA PRO A 52 1.69 19.98 -0.93
C PRO A 52 0.33 20.69 -1.02
N SER A 53 -0.62 20.19 -1.82
CA SER A 53 -1.94 20.79 -2.00
C SER A 53 -2.98 20.30 -0.99
N GLN A 54 -2.60 19.45 -0.02
CA GLN A 54 -3.47 18.98 1.07
C GLN A 54 -3.11 19.58 2.45
N GLU A 55 -2.55 20.80 2.50
CA GLU A 55 -2.59 21.60 3.73
C GLU A 55 -4.05 21.98 4.04
N ALA A 56 -4.60 21.29 5.04
CA ALA A 56 -5.80 21.54 5.86
C ALA A 56 -7.05 22.19 5.21
N PRO A 57 -8.26 21.60 5.33
CA PRO A 57 -9.45 22.43 5.26
C PRO A 57 -9.35 23.49 6.36
N ALA A 58 -9.44 24.76 5.95
CA ALA A 58 -9.47 25.90 6.86
C ALA A 58 -10.41 25.60 8.03
N ALA A 59 -9.89 25.72 9.25
CA ALA A 59 -10.74 25.93 10.40
C ALA A 59 -11.37 27.32 10.19
N ASP A 60 -12.62 27.34 9.71
CA ASP A 60 -13.47 28.52 9.74
C ASP A 60 -13.67 28.94 11.21
N ASP A 61 -13.35 30.20 11.50
CA ASP A 61 -13.63 30.94 12.75
C ASP A 61 -15.05 31.53 12.71
#